data_AF-A0A7J7EQF4-F1
#
_entry.id   AF-A0A7J7EQF4-F1
#
_cell.length_a   1.000
_cell.length_b   1.000
_cell.length_c   1.000
_cell.angle_alpha   90.00
_cell.angle_beta   90.00
_cell.angle_gamma   90.00
#
_symmetry.space_group_name_H-M   'P 1'
#
loop_
_entity.id
_entity.type
_entity.pdbx_description
1 polymer ?
#
loop_
_entity_poly.entity_id
_entity_poly.type
_entity_poly.pdbx_seq_one_letter_code
_entity_poly.pdbx_strand_id
1 'polypeptide(L)'
;MGIQGNRSTEYMFKKSSLISIHSQFLAALESLKAFWDVMDEIDEKTWVLEPEKPTRSATSRRIALGNNASINIEVDPMHPTMLPECCFLGADHVVKPLGIKLSRNIHLWDPENSLLQNLKDVLEIDFPARAILEKSDFSMDCGICYAYQLDGAIPDQVCDNSQCAQPFHQICLYEPITLKMSGRKL
;
A
#
# COMPACT_ATOMS: atom_id res chain seq x y z
N MET A 1 26.63 -67.32 -1.07
CA MET A 1 25.22 -67.24 -1.51
C MET A 1 24.50 -66.34 -0.52
N GLY A 2 23.77 -65.34 -1.00
CA GLY A 2 22.93 -64.48 -0.15
C GLY A 2 23.11 -62.99 -0.42
N ILE A 3 22.85 -62.57 -1.67
CA ILE A 3 22.57 -61.17 -1.99
C ILE A 3 21.14 -60.92 -1.51
N GLN A 4 20.96 -60.08 -0.49
CA GLN A 4 19.66 -59.46 -0.20
C GLN A 4 19.77 -57.97 -0.48
N GLY A 5 19.40 -57.62 -1.71
CA GLY A 5 19.02 -56.28 -2.05
C GLY A 5 17.59 -55.99 -1.60
N ASN A 6 17.34 -54.78 -1.13
CA ASN A 6 16.30 -53.93 -1.72
C ASN A 6 16.47 -52.50 -1.18
N ARG A 7 17.21 -51.67 -1.94
CA ARG A 7 17.04 -50.22 -1.90
C ARG A 7 16.10 -49.87 -3.04
N SER A 8 14.83 -49.68 -2.70
CA SER A 8 13.85 -49.09 -3.61
C SER A 8 13.13 -47.99 -2.84
N THR A 9 13.82 -46.86 -2.67
CA THR A 9 13.15 -45.58 -2.41
C THR A 9 12.44 -45.20 -3.69
N GLU A 10 11.20 -45.63 -3.82
CA GLU A 10 10.31 -45.28 -4.91
C GLU A 10 9.93 -43.80 -4.75
N TYR A 11 10.72 -42.92 -5.35
CA TYR A 11 10.32 -41.53 -5.54
C TYR A 11 9.13 -41.54 -6.51
N MET A 12 7.92 -41.51 -5.95
CA MET A 12 6.69 -41.34 -6.70
C MET A 12 6.70 -39.98 -7.41
N PHE A 13 7.13 -39.96 -8.67
CA PHE A 13 6.94 -38.83 -9.56
C PHE A 13 5.44 -38.58 -9.71
N LYS A 14 4.94 -37.53 -9.06
CA LYS A 14 3.56 -37.04 -9.24
C LYS A 14 3.41 -36.70 -10.73
N LYS A 15 2.60 -37.47 -11.47
CA LYS A 15 2.31 -37.18 -12.88
C LYS A 15 1.51 -35.88 -12.95
N SER A 16 2.18 -34.79 -13.27
CA SER A 16 1.55 -33.49 -13.50
C SER A 16 0.75 -33.51 -14.81
N SER A 17 -0.44 -32.93 -14.79
CA SER A 17 -1.32 -32.73 -15.94
C SER A 17 -1.88 -31.29 -15.96
N LEU A 18 -2.46 -30.85 -17.08
CA LEU A 18 -3.14 -29.55 -17.15
C LEU A 18 -4.22 -29.42 -16.07
N ILE A 19 -4.96 -30.50 -15.81
CA ILE A 19 -5.98 -30.57 -14.76
C ILE A 19 -5.34 -30.32 -13.39
N SER A 20 -4.17 -30.93 -13.12
CA SER A 20 -3.48 -30.74 -11.84
C SER A 20 -3.04 -29.28 -11.61
N ILE A 21 -2.62 -28.57 -12.66
CA ILE A 21 -2.23 -27.15 -12.57
C ILE A 21 -3.47 -26.27 -12.41
N HIS A 22 -4.53 -26.56 -13.16
CA HIS A 22 -5.80 -25.83 -13.03
C HIS A 22 -6.40 -25.94 -11.63
N SER A 23 -6.39 -27.13 -11.02
CA SER A 23 -6.86 -27.30 -9.63
C SER A 23 -5.99 -26.53 -8.63
N GLN A 24 -4.67 -26.49 -8.81
CA GLN A 24 -3.76 -25.70 -7.97
C GLN A 24 -4.02 -24.20 -8.12
N PHE A 25 -4.27 -23.73 -9.35
CA PHE A 25 -4.63 -22.35 -9.63
C PHE A 25 -5.93 -21.95 -8.92
N LEU A 26 -6.99 -22.77 -9.05
CA LEU A 26 -8.26 -22.52 -8.35
C LEU A 26 -8.09 -22.49 -6.83
N ALA A 27 -7.30 -23.40 -6.26
CA ALA A 27 -7.01 -23.39 -4.83
C ALA A 27 -6.26 -22.11 -4.39
N ALA A 28 -5.33 -21.62 -5.21
CA ALA A 28 -4.65 -20.36 -4.95
C ALA A 28 -5.60 -19.16 -5.02
N LEU A 29 -6.52 -19.12 -6.01
CA LEU A 29 -7.55 -18.07 -6.07
C LEU A 29 -8.42 -18.05 -4.81
N GLU A 30 -8.85 -19.22 -4.34
CA GLU A 30 -9.68 -19.32 -3.13
C GLU A 30 -8.90 -18.81 -1.90
N SER A 31 -7.62 -19.15 -1.77
CA SER A 31 -6.79 -18.66 -0.65
C SER A 31 -6.58 -17.14 -0.64
N LEU A 32 -6.70 -16.48 -1.81
CA LEU A 32 -6.52 -15.03 -1.96
C LEU A 32 -7.83 -14.24 -1.89
N LYS A 33 -8.98 -14.93 -1.76
CA LYS A 33 -10.28 -14.27 -1.72
C LYS A 33 -10.38 -13.21 -0.62
N ALA A 34 -9.97 -13.55 0.61
CA ALA A 34 -10.02 -12.63 1.73
C ALA A 34 -9.16 -11.37 1.49
N PHE A 35 -8.00 -11.53 0.86
CA PHE A 35 -7.15 -10.40 0.48
C PHE A 35 -7.86 -9.48 -0.50
N TRP A 36 -8.44 -10.04 -1.57
CA TRP A 36 -9.17 -9.23 -2.55
C TRP A 36 -10.41 -8.56 -1.98
N ASP A 37 -11.14 -9.21 -1.08
CA ASP A 37 -12.29 -8.61 -0.40
C ASP A 37 -11.86 -7.38 0.45
N VAL A 38 -10.71 -7.47 1.14
CA VAL A 38 -10.12 -6.33 1.88
C VAL A 38 -9.71 -5.19 0.94
N MET A 39 -9.02 -5.50 -0.15
CA MET A 39 -8.58 -4.46 -1.09
C MET A 39 -9.76 -3.80 -1.81
N ASP A 40 -10.79 -4.57 -2.17
CA ASP A 40 -12.01 -4.05 -2.80
C ASP A 40 -12.76 -3.10 -1.88
N GLU A 41 -12.85 -3.41 -0.57
CA GLU A 41 -13.46 -2.50 0.41
C GLU A 41 -12.72 -1.17 0.49
N ILE A 42 -11.38 -1.19 0.54
CA ILE A 42 -10.56 0.02 0.60
C ILE A 42 -10.73 0.84 -0.67
N ASP A 43 -10.66 0.18 -1.84
CA ASP A 43 -10.77 0.83 -3.14
C ASP A 43 -12.16 1.48 -3.35
N GLU A 44 -13.22 0.90 -2.79
CA GLU A 44 -14.59 1.43 -2.86
C GLU A 44 -14.85 2.57 -1.87
N LYS A 45 -14.39 2.43 -0.62
CA LYS A 45 -14.82 3.30 0.49
C LYS A 45 -13.85 4.43 0.81
N THR A 46 -12.66 4.45 0.23
CA THR A 46 -11.62 5.44 0.53
C THR A 46 -11.13 6.17 -0.71
N TRP A 47 -10.43 7.28 -0.52
CA TRP A 47 -9.70 7.92 -1.59
C TRP A 47 -8.30 7.33 -1.73
N VAL A 48 -8.19 6.27 -2.53
CA VAL A 48 -6.90 5.70 -2.95
C VAL A 48 -6.22 6.63 -3.95
N LEU A 49 -5.02 7.07 -3.59
CA LEU A 49 -4.10 7.89 -4.39
C LEU A 49 -3.22 6.99 -5.26
N GLU A 50 -2.70 5.89 -4.69
CA GLU A 50 -1.85 4.95 -5.43
C GLU A 50 -2.10 3.48 -5.05
N PRO A 51 -1.99 2.57 -6.03
CA PRO A 51 -1.97 2.86 -7.47
C PRO A 51 -3.31 3.44 -7.96
N GLU A 52 -3.28 4.33 -8.95
CA GLU A 52 -4.52 4.94 -9.50
C GLU A 52 -5.48 3.89 -10.06
N LYS A 53 -4.92 2.84 -10.68
CA LYS A 53 -5.63 1.70 -11.24
C LYS A 53 -5.05 0.42 -10.63
N PRO A 54 -5.53 0.00 -9.45
CA PRO A 54 -5.01 -1.17 -8.79
C PRO A 54 -5.26 -2.44 -9.60
N THR A 55 -4.25 -3.31 -9.61
CA THR A 55 -4.37 -4.67 -10.16
C THR A 55 -4.55 -5.67 -9.02
N ARG A 56 -4.98 -6.90 -9.32
CA ARG A 56 -5.14 -7.96 -8.31
C ARG A 56 -3.84 -8.41 -7.65
N SER A 57 -2.67 -8.04 -8.19
CA SER A 57 -1.36 -8.27 -7.60
C SER A 57 -0.86 -7.11 -6.74
N ALA A 58 -1.52 -5.95 -6.73
CA ALA A 58 -1.09 -4.80 -5.97
C ALA A 58 -1.47 -4.94 -4.49
N THR A 59 -0.47 -5.13 -3.64
CA THR A 59 -0.57 -5.33 -2.18
C THR A 59 -0.53 -4.04 -1.38
N SER A 60 -0.12 -2.94 -2.01
CA SER A 60 -0.01 -1.63 -1.39
C SER A 60 -1.17 -0.70 -1.74
N ARG A 61 -1.54 0.18 -0.81
CA ARG A 61 -2.44 1.33 -1.07
C ARG A 61 -1.94 2.57 -0.36
N ARG A 62 -1.77 3.66 -1.12
CA ARG A 62 -1.65 5.00 -0.58
C ARG A 62 -3.02 5.63 -0.51
N ILE A 63 -3.50 5.89 0.69
CA ILE A 63 -4.86 6.36 0.97
C ILE A 63 -4.78 7.78 1.55
N ALA A 64 -5.58 8.70 1.02
CA ALA A 64 -5.66 10.06 1.56
C ALA A 64 -6.33 10.06 2.95
N LEU A 65 -5.79 10.86 3.87
CA LEU A 65 -6.35 11.08 5.21
C LEU A 65 -7.02 12.46 5.35
N GLY A 66 -6.87 13.33 4.36
CA GLY A 66 -7.21 14.76 4.45
C GLY A 66 -6.05 15.61 4.98
N ASN A 67 -6.21 16.94 4.99
CA ASN A 67 -5.22 17.90 5.51
C ASN A 67 -3.78 17.70 4.96
N ASN A 68 -3.64 17.45 3.66
CA ASN A 68 -2.35 17.19 3.00
C ASN A 68 -1.57 15.99 3.59
N ALA A 69 -2.27 15.02 4.18
CA ALA A 69 -1.69 13.78 4.68
C ALA A 69 -2.28 12.54 3.98
N SER A 70 -1.46 11.49 3.93
CA SER A 70 -1.82 10.18 3.41
C SER A 70 -1.17 9.07 4.23
N ILE A 71 -1.72 7.87 4.17
CA ILE A 71 -1.11 6.66 4.72
C ILE A 71 -0.84 5.69 3.57
N ASN A 72 0.38 5.16 3.50
CA ASN A 72 0.67 4.01 2.67
C ASN A 72 0.60 2.75 3.53
N ILE A 73 -0.24 1.80 3.13
CA ILE A 73 -0.34 0.48 3.75
C ILE A 73 0.21 -0.59 2.83
N GLU A 74 0.87 -1.60 3.40
CA GLU A 74 1.30 -2.83 2.72
C GLU A 74 0.60 -4.03 3.36
N VAL A 75 -0.28 -4.69 2.61
CA VAL A 75 -1.12 -5.79 3.12
C VAL A 75 -0.52 -7.14 2.74
N ASP A 76 -0.31 -8.01 3.73
CA ASP A 76 0.08 -9.41 3.50
C ASP A 76 -1.11 -10.17 2.86
N PRO A 77 -0.99 -10.69 1.63
CA PRO A 77 -2.08 -11.43 0.97
C PRO A 77 -2.49 -12.70 1.70
N MET A 78 -1.60 -13.29 2.52
CA MET A 78 -1.89 -14.49 3.29
C MET A 78 -2.57 -14.18 4.63
N HIS A 79 -2.45 -12.94 5.12
CA HIS A 79 -3.02 -12.50 6.40
C HIS A 79 -3.62 -11.07 6.29
N PRO A 80 -4.64 -10.87 5.44
CA PRO A 80 -5.05 -9.54 4.99
C PRO A 80 -5.75 -8.66 6.05
N THR A 81 -6.19 -9.26 7.17
CA THR A 81 -6.80 -8.53 8.30
C THR A 81 -5.84 -8.27 9.46
N MET A 82 -4.59 -8.74 9.36
CA MET A 82 -3.56 -8.41 10.33
C MET A 82 -3.08 -6.97 10.15
N LEU A 83 -2.46 -6.40 11.19
CA LEU A 83 -1.88 -5.07 11.14
C LEU A 83 -0.87 -4.96 9.99
N PRO A 84 -1.12 -4.13 8.96
CA PRO A 84 -0.18 -3.95 7.86
C PRO A 84 0.98 -3.06 8.27
N GLU A 85 2.02 -3.02 7.43
CA GLU A 85 3.01 -1.95 7.53
C GLU A 85 2.34 -0.61 7.16
N CYS A 86 2.44 0.38 8.04
CA CYS A 86 1.81 1.69 7.88
C CYS A 86 2.89 2.78 7.80
N CYS A 87 2.91 3.54 6.71
CA CYS A 87 3.79 4.70 6.53
C CYS A 87 2.97 5.97 6.33
N PHE A 88 3.03 6.91 7.27
CA PHE A 88 2.35 8.20 7.16
C PHE A 88 3.21 9.20 6.38
N LEU A 89 2.56 9.92 5.46
CA LEU A 89 3.18 10.91 4.58
C LEU A 89 2.41 12.23 4.72
N GLY A 90 3.10 13.30 5.11
CA GLY A 90 2.50 14.60 5.41
C GLY A 90 3.41 15.45 6.30
N ALA A 91 3.00 16.68 6.58
CA ALA A 91 3.75 17.55 7.51
C ALA A 91 3.81 16.94 8.92
N ASP A 92 4.93 17.12 9.62
CA ASP A 92 5.22 16.46 10.90
C ASP A 92 4.10 16.66 11.93
N HIS A 93 3.57 17.88 12.01
CA HIS A 93 2.52 18.24 12.96
C HIS A 93 1.17 17.55 12.68
N VAL A 94 0.96 17.05 11.45
CA VAL A 94 -0.22 16.28 11.05
C VAL A 94 -0.01 14.78 11.28
N VAL A 95 1.16 14.25 10.91
CA VAL A 95 1.41 12.79 10.93
C VAL A 95 1.86 12.26 12.29
N LYS A 96 2.60 13.04 13.10
CA LYS A 96 3.06 12.61 14.43
C LYS A 96 1.91 12.23 15.36
N PRO A 97 0.80 13.01 15.46
CA PRO A 97 -0.38 12.61 16.23
C PRO A 97 -0.98 11.28 15.77
N LEU A 98 -1.02 11.01 14.46
CA LEU A 98 -1.54 9.76 13.90
C LEU A 98 -0.68 8.55 14.28
N GLY A 99 0.65 8.69 14.24
CA GLY A 99 1.57 7.65 14.71
C GLY A 99 1.42 7.35 16.20
N ILE A 100 1.18 8.38 17.03
CA ILE A 100 0.90 8.22 18.46
C ILE A 100 -0.43 7.48 18.68
N LYS A 101 -1.49 7.85 17.96
CA LYS A 101 -2.79 7.15 18.04
C LYS A 101 -2.66 5.69 17.63
N LEU A 102 -1.97 5.41 16.52
CA LEU A 102 -1.69 4.04 16.07
C LEU A 102 -1.03 3.22 17.17
N SER A 103 0.04 3.74 17.77
CA SER A 103 0.78 3.05 18.83
C SER A 103 -0.05 2.87 20.11
N ARG A 104 -0.86 3.87 20.48
CA ARG A 104 -1.70 3.83 21.68
C ARG A 104 -2.84 2.83 21.55
N ASN A 105 -3.50 2.82 20.41
CA ASN A 105 -4.74 2.10 20.16
C ASN A 105 -4.53 0.75 19.46
N ILE A 106 -3.29 0.35 19.18
CA ILE A 106 -2.95 -0.92 18.49
C ILE A 106 -3.58 -2.16 19.14
N HIS A 107 -3.84 -2.11 20.45
CA HIS A 107 -4.49 -3.18 21.21
C HIS A 107 -5.98 -3.37 20.88
N LEU A 108 -6.61 -2.41 20.20
CA LEU A 108 -7.98 -2.49 19.71
C LEU A 108 -8.07 -3.21 18.35
N TRP A 109 -6.94 -3.54 17.74
CA TRP A 109 -6.91 -4.24 16.46
C TRP A 109 -7.50 -5.65 16.60
N ASP A 110 -8.56 -5.92 15.85
CA ASP A 110 -9.27 -7.19 15.87
C ASP A 110 -9.21 -7.84 14.47
N PRO A 111 -8.54 -8.99 14.31
CA PRO A 111 -8.46 -9.70 13.03
C PRO A 111 -9.81 -10.16 12.46
N GLU A 112 -10.87 -10.20 13.27
CA GLU A 112 -12.23 -10.51 12.82
C GLU A 112 -12.93 -9.31 12.16
N ASN A 113 -12.44 -8.09 12.43
CA ASN A 113 -12.91 -6.88 11.78
C ASN A 113 -12.22 -6.67 10.44
N SER A 114 -12.86 -5.89 9.56
CA SER A 114 -12.23 -5.50 8.31
C SER A 114 -11.03 -4.57 8.54
N LEU A 115 -10.06 -4.63 7.63
CA LEU A 115 -8.86 -3.80 7.71
C LEU A 115 -9.20 -2.31 7.79
N LEU A 116 -10.16 -1.86 6.98
CA LEU A 116 -10.61 -0.47 6.97
C LEU A 116 -11.24 -0.07 8.30
N GLN A 117 -12.04 -0.95 8.90
CA GLN A 117 -12.68 -0.68 10.19
C GLN A 117 -11.63 -0.56 11.30
N ASN A 118 -10.68 -1.49 11.37
CA ASN A 118 -9.56 -1.42 12.32
C ASN A 118 -8.76 -0.12 12.16
N LEU A 119 -8.45 0.30 10.93
CA LEU A 119 -7.74 1.55 10.69
C LEU A 119 -8.53 2.78 11.19
N LYS A 120 -9.85 2.80 11.00
CA LYS A 120 -10.71 3.89 11.53
C LYS A 120 -10.69 3.95 13.05
N ASP A 121 -10.85 2.81 13.70
CA ASP A 121 -10.94 2.72 15.16
C ASP A 121 -9.60 3.07 15.82
N VAL A 122 -8.51 2.53 15.29
CA VAL A 122 -7.17 2.74 15.83
C VAL A 122 -6.67 4.17 15.60
N LEU A 123 -6.93 4.74 14.41
CA LEU A 123 -6.52 6.12 14.09
C LEU A 123 -7.53 7.17 14.58
N GLU A 124 -8.73 6.76 15.02
CA GLU A 124 -9.83 7.64 15.41
C GLU A 124 -10.09 8.70 14.34
N ILE A 125 -10.25 8.27 13.08
CA ILE A 125 -10.53 9.14 11.93
C ILE A 125 -11.58 8.51 11.02
N ASP A 126 -12.26 9.37 10.27
CA ASP A 126 -13.04 8.97 9.11
C ASP A 126 -12.21 9.16 7.83
N PHE A 127 -12.07 8.09 7.05
CA PHE A 127 -11.41 8.19 5.75
C PHE A 127 -12.30 8.96 4.77
N PRO A 128 -11.75 9.94 4.05
CA PRO A 128 -12.53 10.67 3.07
C PRO A 128 -12.89 9.78 1.89
N ALA A 129 -14.14 9.86 1.44
CA ALA A 129 -14.57 9.23 0.20
C ALA A 129 -14.05 10.03 -1.00
N ARG A 130 -13.73 9.33 -2.11
CA ARG A 130 -13.24 9.93 -3.36
C ARG A 130 -14.10 11.12 -3.82
N ALA A 131 -15.43 11.00 -3.75
CA ALA A 131 -16.37 12.02 -4.22
C ALA A 131 -16.34 13.35 -3.42
N ILE A 132 -15.81 13.34 -2.19
CA ILE A 132 -15.83 14.52 -1.30
C ILE A 132 -14.67 15.47 -1.61
N LEU A 133 -13.51 14.94 -2.05
CA LEU A 133 -12.26 15.70 -2.14
C LEU A 133 -11.81 16.06 -3.57
N GLU A 134 -12.50 15.62 -4.63
CA GLU A 134 -12.28 16.15 -5.99
C GLU A 134 -12.47 17.69 -6.07
N LYS A 135 -13.07 18.31 -5.04
CA LYS A 135 -13.25 19.77 -4.91
C LYS A 135 -12.17 20.49 -4.11
N SER A 136 -11.22 19.79 -3.48
CA SER A 136 -10.17 20.38 -2.65
C SER A 136 -8.80 20.10 -3.26
N ASP A 137 -7.99 21.15 -3.41
CA ASP A 137 -6.64 21.19 -4.00
C ASP A 137 -5.60 20.32 -3.26
N PHE A 138 -5.78 18.99 -3.22
CA PHE A 138 -4.72 18.08 -2.82
C PHE A 138 -3.71 17.99 -3.97
N SER A 139 -2.84 19.01 -4.08
CA SER A 139 -1.74 19.00 -5.03
C SER A 139 -0.70 18.01 -4.55
N MET A 140 -0.66 16.85 -5.21
CA MET A 140 0.36 15.82 -4.98
C MET A 140 1.68 16.15 -5.68
N ASP A 141 1.70 17.15 -6.55
CA ASP A 141 2.85 17.47 -7.39
C ASP A 141 3.96 18.13 -6.58
N CYS A 142 5.20 17.77 -6.90
CA CYS A 142 6.34 18.40 -6.28
C CYS A 142 6.35 19.90 -6.56
N GLY A 143 6.47 20.73 -5.52
CA GLY A 143 6.50 22.19 -5.64
C GLY A 143 7.72 22.78 -6.37
N ILE A 144 8.65 21.95 -6.84
CA ILE A 144 9.86 22.36 -7.59
C ILE A 144 9.77 21.92 -9.05
N CYS A 145 9.50 20.64 -9.32
CA CYS A 145 9.45 20.13 -10.69
C CYS A 145 8.04 20.12 -11.30
N TYR A 146 7.00 20.38 -10.49
CA TYR A 146 5.58 20.32 -10.87
C TYR A 146 5.16 19.00 -11.51
N ALA A 147 5.86 17.93 -11.14
CA ALA A 147 5.53 16.57 -11.54
C ALA A 147 5.21 15.75 -10.31
N TYR A 148 4.26 14.85 -10.45
CA TYR A 148 3.98 13.83 -9.45
C TYR A 148 5.09 12.77 -9.43
N GLN A 149 5.47 12.23 -10.57
CA GLN A 149 6.53 11.23 -10.66
C GLN A 149 7.81 11.82 -11.27
N LEU A 150 8.95 11.59 -10.60
CA LEU A 150 10.28 11.89 -11.11
C LEU A 150 11.16 10.65 -10.90
N ASP A 151 11.58 10.01 -11.99
CA ASP A 151 12.38 8.77 -11.97
C ASP A 151 11.81 7.64 -11.09
N GLY A 152 10.48 7.52 -11.05
CA GLY A 152 9.76 6.55 -10.23
C GLY A 152 9.61 6.94 -8.75
N ALA A 153 10.18 8.08 -8.32
CA ALA A 153 9.95 8.64 -7.00
C ALA A 153 8.71 9.55 -6.98
N ILE A 154 8.05 9.58 -5.82
CA ILE A 154 6.91 10.45 -5.52
C ILE A 154 7.31 11.55 -4.54
N PRO A 155 6.54 12.65 -4.44
CA PRO A 155 6.84 13.76 -3.54
C PRO A 155 6.42 13.36 -2.13
N ASP A 156 7.37 12.84 -1.36
CA ASP A 156 7.19 12.29 -0.02
C ASP A 156 7.60 13.27 1.08
N GLN A 157 8.40 14.29 0.74
CA GLN A 157 8.86 15.33 1.66
C GLN A 157 7.89 16.50 1.67
N VAL A 158 7.28 16.84 2.80
CA VAL A 158 6.28 17.92 2.89
C VAL A 158 6.82 19.09 3.71
N CYS A 159 6.53 20.32 3.29
CA CYS A 159 6.88 21.51 4.07
C CYS A 159 6.17 21.50 5.44
N ASP A 160 6.93 21.64 6.52
CA ASP A 160 6.40 21.66 7.89
C ASP A 160 5.57 22.90 8.25
N ASN A 161 5.67 23.97 7.46
CA ASN A 161 4.86 25.15 7.68
C ASN A 161 3.37 24.83 7.46
N SER A 162 2.54 25.05 8.48
CA SER A 162 1.11 24.76 8.47
C SER A 162 0.31 25.50 7.39
N GLN A 163 0.88 26.57 6.83
CA GLN A 163 0.27 27.33 5.73
C GLN A 163 0.76 26.93 4.33
N CYS A 164 1.77 26.05 4.23
CA CYS A 164 2.37 25.65 2.95
C CYS A 164 1.96 24.24 2.56
N ALA A 165 2.30 23.25 3.39
CA ALA A 165 2.01 21.82 3.16
C ALA A 165 2.32 21.30 1.73
N GLN A 166 3.24 21.96 1.03
CA GLN A 166 3.64 21.62 -0.34
C GLN A 166 4.53 20.37 -0.29
N PRO A 167 4.26 19.35 -1.12
CA PRO A 167 5.11 18.18 -1.19
C PRO A 167 6.26 18.37 -2.19
N PHE A 168 7.34 17.62 -2.00
CA PHE A 168 8.57 17.66 -2.79
C PHE A 168 9.18 16.27 -2.92
N HIS A 169 9.76 15.95 -4.08
CA HIS A 169 10.64 14.80 -4.17
C HIS A 169 11.88 15.04 -3.32
N GLN A 170 12.38 14.01 -2.66
CA GLN A 170 13.66 14.04 -1.96
C GLN A 170 14.77 14.59 -2.89
N ILE A 171 14.88 14.07 -4.11
CA ILE A 171 15.87 14.51 -5.12
C ILE A 171 15.70 16.00 -5.45
N CYS A 172 14.45 16.47 -5.54
CA CYS A 172 14.17 17.87 -5.84
C CYS A 172 14.64 18.83 -4.74
N LEU A 173 14.74 18.39 -3.48
CA LEU A 173 15.25 19.22 -2.38
C LEU A 173 16.78 19.27 -2.33
N TYR A 174 17.46 18.17 -2.68
CA TYR A 174 18.91 18.08 -2.54
C TYR A 174 19.69 18.45 -3.82
N GLU A 175 19.10 18.32 -5.02
CA GLU A 175 19.79 18.66 -6.26
C GLU A 175 19.56 20.12 -6.73
N PRO A 176 20.58 20.81 -7.27
CA PRO A 176 20.43 22.13 -7.87
C PRO A 176 19.53 22.13 -9.12
N ILE A 177 18.72 23.19 -9.29
CA ILE A 177 17.77 23.37 -10.41
C ILE A 177 18.45 23.26 -11.79
N THR A 178 19.74 23.58 -11.89
CA THR A 178 20.53 23.57 -13.13
C THR A 178 20.76 22.17 -13.72
N LEU A 179 20.65 21.09 -12.93
CA LEU A 179 20.74 19.71 -13.42
C LEU A 179 19.38 19.13 -13.87
N LYS A 180 18.27 19.79 -13.53
CA LYS A 180 16.90 19.24 -13.68
C LYS A 180 16.26 19.46 -15.04
N MET A 181 16.85 20.31 -15.90
CA MET A 181 16.33 20.60 -17.25
C MET A 181 16.86 19.63 -18.32
N SER A 182 17.84 18.77 -18.02
CA SER A 182 18.40 17.80 -18.98
C SER A 182 17.67 16.45 -19.02
N GLY A 183 16.76 16.18 -18.08
CA GLY A 183 16.02 14.91 -17.98
C GLY A 183 14.61 14.91 -18.58
N ARG A 184 14.11 16.07 -19.03
CA ARG A 184 12.79 16.15 -19.68
C ARG A 184 12.83 15.51 -21.07
N LYS A 185 12.60 14.21 -21.17
CA LYS A 185 12.07 13.63 -22.41
C LYS A 185 10.61 14.07 -22.51
N LEU A 186 10.35 14.98 -23.45
CA LEU A 186 9.02 15.26 -23.99
C LEU A 186 8.38 13.97 -24.50
#